data_AF-A0AAV5TR24-F1
#
_entry.id   AF-A0AAV5TR24-F1
#
_cell.length_a   1.000
_cell.length_b   1.000
_cell.length_c   1.000
_cell.angle_alpha   90.00
_cell.angle_beta   90.00
_cell.angle_gamma   90.00
#
_symmetry.space_group_name_H-M   'P 1'
#
loop_
_entity.id
_entity.type
_entity.pdbx_description
1 polymer ?
#
loop_
_entity_poly.entity_id
_entity_poly.type
_entity_poly.pdbx_seq_one_letter_code
_entity_poly.pdbx_strand_id
1 'polypeptide(L)'
;MKTMSYRSSEPRPKSLSPQRTIRKEKAEERKEKKKVEATLRRLVGSSEDTDQCELLYQIMSYIRELQNQLETDEPSSVPADLDSLFSSFSTTEEAMPVESDKENLIVPAKTI
;
A
#
# COMPACT_ATOMS: atom_id res chain seq x y z
N MET A 1 -14.96 -71.81 21.16
CA MET A 1 -15.95 -70.86 20.61
C MET A 1 -15.30 -69.48 20.58
N LYS A 2 -15.12 -68.86 19.40
CA LYS A 2 -14.49 -67.54 19.23
C LYS A 2 -15.58 -66.50 18.96
N THR A 3 -15.67 -65.46 19.78
CA THR A 3 -16.61 -64.35 19.58
C THR A 3 -15.96 -63.29 18.68
N MET A 4 -16.54 -63.09 17.48
CA MET A 4 -16.16 -62.01 16.56
C MET A 4 -16.74 -60.69 17.07
N SER A 5 -15.87 -59.74 17.44
CA SER A 5 -16.26 -58.37 17.76
C SER A 5 -16.26 -57.54 16.47
N TYR A 6 -17.46 -57.18 16.01
CA TYR A 6 -17.64 -56.23 14.91
C TYR A 6 -17.46 -54.82 15.47
N ARG A 7 -16.26 -54.24 15.28
CA ARG A 7 -16.01 -52.83 15.56
C ARG A 7 -16.73 -52.01 14.48
N SER A 8 -17.91 -51.48 14.82
CA SER A 8 -18.67 -50.55 13.98
C SER A 8 -17.79 -49.34 13.63
N SER A 9 -17.47 -49.19 12.34
CA SER A 9 -16.76 -48.05 11.79
C SER A 9 -17.76 -46.96 11.39
N GLU A 10 -18.49 -46.41 12.36
CA GLU A 10 -19.27 -45.20 12.11
C GLU A 10 -18.34 -43.98 12.13
N PRO A 11 -18.39 -43.11 11.11
CA PRO A 11 -17.62 -41.88 11.10
C PRO A 11 -18.15 -40.93 12.18
N ARG A 12 -17.29 -40.67 13.18
CA ARG A 12 -17.58 -39.75 14.29
C ARG A 12 -18.07 -38.39 13.75
N PRO A 13 -19.24 -37.88 14.16
CA PRO A 13 -19.73 -36.60 13.67
C PRO A 13 -18.74 -35.48 14.05
N LYS A 14 -18.36 -34.66 13.06
CA LYS A 14 -17.53 -33.47 13.27
C LYS A 14 -18.33 -32.52 14.15
N SER A 15 -18.05 -32.50 15.46
CA SER A 15 -18.71 -31.53 16.34
C SER A 15 -18.35 -30.10 15.89
N LEU A 16 -19.38 -29.36 15.48
CA LEU A 16 -19.34 -27.92 15.20
C LEU A 16 -19.47 -27.14 16.51
N SER A 17 -18.70 -27.53 17.52
CA SER A 17 -18.60 -26.77 18.77
C SER A 17 -18.03 -25.38 18.44
N PRO A 18 -18.67 -24.27 18.87
CA PRO A 18 -18.14 -22.91 18.72
C PRO A 18 -16.70 -22.76 19.24
N GLN A 19 -16.31 -23.62 20.19
CA GLN A 19 -14.96 -23.61 20.74
C GLN A 19 -13.90 -24.12 19.76
N ARG A 20 -14.26 -24.89 18.71
CA ARG A 20 -13.34 -25.28 17.63
C ARG A 20 -13.12 -24.16 16.61
N THR A 21 -14.12 -23.32 16.33
CA THR A 21 -13.98 -22.23 15.35
C THR A 21 -13.10 -21.11 15.90
N ILE A 22 -13.32 -20.68 17.14
CA ILE A 22 -12.50 -19.65 17.82
C ILE A 22 -11.02 -20.08 17.93
N ARG A 23 -10.76 -21.37 18.20
CA ARG A 23 -9.39 -21.90 18.26
C ARG A 23 -8.69 -21.91 16.90
N LYS A 24 -9.43 -22.08 15.81
CA LYS A 24 -8.88 -22.05 14.44
C LYS A 24 -8.52 -20.64 14.02
N GLU A 25 -9.41 -19.69 14.29
CA GLU A 25 -9.20 -18.25 14.03
C GLU A 25 -7.94 -17.75 14.74
N LYS A 26 -7.78 -18.04 16.03
CA LYS A 26 -6.57 -17.71 16.78
C LYS A 26 -5.29 -18.40 16.25
N ALA A 27 -5.42 -19.58 15.64
CA ALA A 27 -4.29 -20.26 15.02
C ALA A 27 -3.91 -19.64 13.67
N GLU A 28 -4.89 -19.17 12.91
CA GLU A 28 -4.71 -18.46 11.65
C GLU A 28 -4.07 -17.08 11.87
N GLU A 29 -4.57 -16.32 12.85
CA GLU A 29 -3.99 -15.05 13.28
C GLU A 29 -2.50 -15.19 13.66
N ARG A 30 -2.15 -16.25 14.41
CA ARG A 30 -0.74 -16.53 14.75
C ARG A 30 0.12 -16.86 13.54
N LYS A 31 -0.44 -17.53 12.53
CA LYS A 31 0.28 -17.83 11.28
C LYS A 31 0.50 -16.55 10.49
N GLU A 32 -0.52 -15.71 10.40
CA GLU A 32 -0.44 -14.42 9.73
C GLU A 32 0.59 -13.52 10.40
N LYS A 33 0.56 -13.41 11.74
CA LYS A 33 1.56 -12.65 12.50
C LYS A 33 2.99 -13.11 12.17
N LYS A 34 3.23 -14.42 12.10
CA LYS A 34 4.55 -14.97 11.72
C LYS A 34 4.93 -14.64 10.28
N LYS A 35 3.98 -14.67 9.34
CA LYS A 35 4.24 -14.30 7.93
C LYS A 35 4.60 -12.81 7.81
N VAL A 36 3.89 -11.96 8.53
CA VAL A 36 4.16 -10.51 8.57
C VAL A 36 5.55 -10.27 9.13
N GLU A 37 5.87 -10.88 10.28
CA GLU A 37 7.18 -10.75 10.91
C GLU A 37 8.32 -11.21 10.00
N ALA A 38 8.20 -12.38 9.37
CA ALA A 38 9.19 -12.88 8.41
C ALA A 38 9.35 -11.97 7.19
N THR A 39 8.26 -11.37 6.73
CA THR A 39 8.30 -10.40 5.61
C THR A 39 9.03 -9.13 6.01
N LEU A 40 8.74 -8.60 7.20
CA LEU A 40 9.45 -7.45 7.75
C LEU A 40 10.93 -7.74 7.88
N ARG A 41 11.34 -8.87 8.50
CA ARG A 41 12.75 -9.26 8.62
C ARG A 41 13.47 -9.26 7.27
N ARG A 42 12.87 -9.88 6.26
CA ARG A 42 13.41 -9.91 4.90
C ARG A 42 13.53 -8.52 4.27
N LEU A 43 12.57 -7.64 4.47
CA LEU A 43 12.60 -6.27 3.92
C LEU A 43 13.72 -5.44 4.54
N VAL A 44 14.00 -5.61 5.82
CA VAL A 44 15.05 -4.85 6.53
C VAL A 44 16.39 -5.58 6.58
N GLY A 45 16.49 -6.79 6.04
CA GLY A 45 17.70 -7.61 6.12
C GLY A 45 18.06 -8.08 7.55
N SER A 46 17.06 -8.22 8.42
CA SER A 46 17.25 -8.65 9.82
C SER A 46 17.43 -10.17 9.95
N SER A 47 18.21 -10.61 10.94
CA SER A 47 18.34 -12.04 11.29
C SER A 47 17.01 -12.61 11.82
N GLU A 48 16.83 -13.92 11.71
CA GLU A 48 15.72 -14.65 12.34
C GLU A 48 15.80 -14.62 13.88
N ASP A 49 17.02 -14.46 14.43
CA ASP A 49 17.27 -14.46 15.88
C ASP A 49 17.05 -13.08 16.53
N THR A 50 16.84 -12.01 15.74
CA THR A 50 16.65 -10.65 16.27
C THR A 50 15.36 -10.56 17.08
N ASP A 51 15.40 -9.98 18.27
CA ASP A 51 14.22 -9.77 19.10
C ASP A 51 13.22 -8.77 18.45
N GLN A 52 11.93 -8.88 18.78
CA GLN A 52 10.87 -8.06 18.15
C GLN A 52 11.09 -6.54 18.35
N CYS A 53 11.58 -6.14 19.51
CA CYS A 53 11.88 -4.73 19.78
C CYS A 53 13.01 -4.22 18.89
N GLU A 54 14.08 -5.01 18.74
CA GLU A 54 15.22 -4.66 17.90
C GLU A 54 14.84 -4.64 16.42
N LEU A 55 14.03 -5.61 15.97
CA LEU A 55 13.45 -5.61 14.63
C LEU A 55 12.66 -4.32 14.37
N LEU A 56 11.85 -3.85 15.32
CA LEU A 56 11.13 -2.58 15.19
C LEU A 56 12.07 -1.37 15.07
N TYR A 57 13.15 -1.33 15.85
CA TYR A 57 14.16 -0.28 15.72
C TYR A 57 14.84 -0.30 14.34
N GLN A 58 15.19 -1.47 13.84
CA GLN A 58 15.76 -1.63 12.50
C GLN A 58 14.78 -1.16 11.42
N ILE A 59 13.49 -1.52 11.53
CA ILE A 59 12.42 -1.04 10.63
C ILE A 59 12.36 0.49 10.64
N MET A 60 12.34 1.12 11.81
CA MET A 60 12.27 2.58 11.93
C MET A 60 13.49 3.26 11.30
N SER A 61 14.69 2.72 11.50
CA SER A 61 15.93 3.23 10.92
C SER A 61 15.91 3.11 9.39
N TYR A 62 15.50 1.96 8.86
CA TYR A 62 15.43 1.73 7.42
C TYR A 62 14.41 2.63 6.73
N ILE A 63 13.24 2.88 7.34
CA ILE A 63 12.25 3.83 6.80
C ILE A 63 12.86 5.23 6.70
N ARG A 64 13.58 5.69 7.72
CA ARG A 64 14.23 7.01 7.69
C ARG A 64 15.31 7.10 6.63
N GLU A 65 16.09 6.03 6.46
CA GLU A 65 17.10 5.97 5.40
C GLU A 65 16.48 6.07 4.01
N LEU A 66 15.39 5.33 3.76
CA LEU A 66 14.65 5.41 2.49
C LEU A 66 14.04 6.80 2.27
N GLN A 67 13.50 7.43 3.31
CA GLN A 67 12.99 8.80 3.23
C GLN A 67 14.11 9.79 2.85
N ASN A 68 15.29 9.67 3.48
CA ASN A 68 16.43 10.49 3.12
C ASN A 68 16.89 10.27 1.67
N GLN A 69 16.88 9.02 1.18
CA GLN A 69 17.21 8.72 -0.22
C GLN A 69 16.25 9.42 -1.19
N LEU A 70 14.94 9.39 -0.90
CA LEU A 70 13.93 10.06 -1.72
C LEU A 70 14.02 11.59 -1.67
N GLU A 71 14.44 12.16 -0.54
CA GLU A 71 14.63 13.62 -0.40
C GLU A 71 15.94 14.10 -1.04
N THR A 72 16.96 13.23 -1.09
CA THR A 72 18.28 13.56 -1.66
C THR A 72 18.32 13.34 -3.18
N ASP A 73 17.50 12.43 -3.71
CA ASP A 73 17.18 12.38 -5.14
C ASP A 73 16.27 13.57 -5.50
N GLU A 74 16.88 14.75 -5.57
CA GLU A 74 16.37 15.90 -6.31
C GLU A 74 15.91 15.40 -7.69
N PRO A 75 14.71 15.79 -8.18
CA PRO A 75 14.17 15.25 -9.42
C PRO A 75 15.14 15.56 -10.55
N SER A 76 15.95 14.56 -10.94
CA SER A 76 16.85 14.54 -12.09
C SER A 76 16.69 15.82 -12.91
N SER A 77 17.46 16.88 -12.56
CA SER A 77 17.49 18.11 -13.34
C SER A 77 17.63 17.67 -14.79
N VAL A 78 16.59 17.99 -15.57
CA VAL A 78 16.58 17.72 -17.00
C VAL A 78 17.93 18.22 -17.51
N PRO A 79 18.74 17.37 -18.18
CA PRO A 79 20.03 17.82 -18.69
C PRO A 79 19.82 19.13 -19.43
N ALA A 80 20.60 20.17 -19.14
CA ALA A 80 20.39 21.51 -19.69
C ALA A 80 20.26 21.53 -21.23
N ASP A 81 20.84 20.52 -21.90
CA ASP A 81 20.72 20.29 -23.34
C ASP A 81 19.30 19.96 -23.80
N LEU A 82 18.49 19.29 -22.97
CA LEU A 82 17.08 19.00 -23.26
C LEU A 82 16.19 20.22 -22.99
N ASP A 83 16.49 21.06 -22.00
CA ASP A 83 15.76 22.33 -21.79
C ASP A 83 15.91 23.28 -22.99
N SER A 84 17.11 23.31 -23.60
CA SER A 84 17.35 24.05 -24.84
C SER A 84 16.54 23.47 -26.01
N LEU A 85 16.40 22.14 -26.08
CA LEU A 85 15.61 21.46 -27.11
C LEU A 85 14.11 21.77 -26.95
N PHE A 86 13.55 21.68 -25.74
CA PHE A 86 12.13 22.01 -25.48
C PHE A 86 11.81 23.50 -25.67
N SER A 87 12.77 24.38 -25.37
CA SER A 87 12.65 25.82 -25.67
C SER A 87 12.53 26.08 -27.17
N SER A 88 13.17 25.27 -28.01
CA SER A 88 13.06 25.37 -29.48
C SER A 88 11.72 24.87 -30.05
N PHE A 89 10.95 24.10 -29.26
CA PHE A 89 9.58 23.68 -29.59
C PHE A 89 8.50 24.62 -29.04
N SER A 90 8.87 25.63 -28.26
CA SER A 90 7.95 26.69 -27.85
C SER A 90 7.74 27.63 -29.02
N THR A 91 6.90 27.21 -29.98
CA THR A 91 6.24 28.15 -30.88
C THR A 91 5.42 29.09 -30.01
N THR A 92 5.88 30.34 -29.93
CA THR A 92 5.10 31.49 -29.49
C THR A 92 3.76 31.47 -30.18
N GLU A 93 2.72 30.98 -29.49
CA GLU A 93 1.36 31.31 -29.82
C GLU A 93 1.22 32.80 -29.47
N GLU A 94 1.25 33.62 -30.51
CA GLU A 94 1.04 35.06 -30.44
C GLU A 94 -0.29 35.31 -29.72
N ALA A 95 -0.20 35.82 -28.48
CA ALA A 95 -1.35 36.25 -27.71
C ALA A 95 -2.11 37.30 -28.53
N MET A 96 -3.25 36.90 -29.10
CA MET A 96 -4.11 37.81 -29.85
C MET A 96 -4.55 38.97 -28.93
N PRO A 97 -4.56 40.20 -29.44
CA PRO A 97 -4.90 41.37 -28.65
C PRO A 97 -6.34 41.28 -28.15
N VAL A 98 -6.52 41.56 -26.86
CA VAL A 98 -7.80 41.74 -26.20
C VAL A 98 -8.48 42.98 -26.80
N GLU A 99 -9.43 42.81 -27.73
CA GLU A 99 -10.37 43.88 -28.06
C GLU A 99 -11.47 43.93 -27.00
N SER A 100 -11.38 44.95 -26.15
CA SER A 100 -12.49 45.43 -25.33
C SER A 100 -13.45 46.20 -26.23
N ASP A 101 -14.65 45.67 -26.45
CA ASP A 101 -15.79 46.52 -26.81
C ASP A 101 -16.89 46.39 -25.75
N LYS A 102 -17.28 47.58 -25.31
CA LYS A 102 -18.20 47.85 -24.23
C LYS A 102 -19.65 47.61 -24.69
N GLU A 103 -20.54 47.75 -23.72
CA GLU A 103 -21.89 48.30 -23.82
C GLU A 103 -23.00 47.49 -24.53
N ASN A 104 -23.78 46.78 -23.71
CA ASN A 104 -25.23 47.03 -23.55
C ASN A 104 -25.79 46.19 -22.38
N LEU A 105 -26.01 46.82 -21.22
CA LEU A 105 -27.32 47.28 -20.71
C LEU A 105 -28.20 46.17 -20.08
N ILE A 106 -28.24 46.19 -18.74
CA ILE A 106 -29.45 46.20 -17.88
C ILE A 106 -30.34 44.93 -17.83
N VAL A 107 -30.21 44.20 -16.69
CA VAL A 107 -31.17 43.51 -15.76
C VAL A 107 -32.70 43.55 -16.09
N PRO A 108 -33.61 42.67 -15.52
CA PRO A 108 -33.40 41.68 -14.46
C PRO A 108 -34.13 40.31 -14.57
N ALA A 109 -33.85 39.48 -13.57
CA ALA A 109 -34.45 38.19 -13.23
C ALA A 109 -35.99 38.18 -13.18
N LYS A 110 -36.57 37.03 -13.50
CA LYS A 110 -37.96 36.71 -13.17
C LYS A 110 -38.08 35.28 -12.64
N THR A 111 -38.32 35.19 -11.34
CA THR A 111 -38.89 34.05 -10.62
C THR A 111 -40.33 33.83 -11.10
N ILE A 112 -40.69 32.60 -11.50
CA ILE A 112 -41.95 31.91 -11.15
C ILE A 112 -41.63 30.42 -11.05
#